data_AF-T1HU25-F1
#
_entry.id   AF-T1HU25-F1
#
_cell.length_a   1.000
_cell.length_b   1.000
_cell.length_c   1.000
_cell.angle_alpha   90.00
_cell.angle_beta   90.00
_cell.angle_gamma   90.00
#
_symmetry.space_group_name_H-M   'P 1'
#
loop_
_entity.id
_entity.type
_entity.pdbx_description
1 polymer ?
#
loop_
_entity_poly.entity_id
_entity_poly.type
_entity_poly.pdbx_seq_one_letter_code
_entity_poly.pdbx_strand_id
1 'polypeptide(L)'
;MIQVLSDPRYGSNLAQVDATVKKHEAISADIMAREERFHDLSHMSEELVRENYHGHERVKKREIEVLSKWKELLLLLDKHRANLTTMCTLMALLREIDTIMSTIKDLEANFQSEDVGPHLLVVEDLLQKHSLSEMQITVAMG
;
A
#
# COMPACT_ATOMS: atom_id res chain seq x y z
N MET A 1 7.67 18.91 -2.06
CA MET A 1 7.40 17.87 -1.04
C MET A 1 5.92 17.79 -0.70
N ILE A 2 5.26 18.85 -0.18
CA ILE A 2 3.82 18.84 0.13
C ILE A 2 2.95 18.45 -1.07
N GLN A 3 3.23 18.99 -2.27
CA GLN A 3 2.47 18.68 -3.48
C GLN A 3 2.46 17.19 -3.86
N VAL A 4 3.49 16.42 -3.47
CA VAL A 4 3.53 14.97 -3.70
C VAL A 4 2.63 14.24 -2.70
N LEU A 5 2.56 14.70 -1.45
CA LEU A 5 1.70 14.13 -0.41
C LEU A 5 0.21 14.46 -0.62
N SER A 6 -0.08 15.50 -1.41
CA SER A 6 -1.43 15.93 -1.74
C SER A 6 -1.95 15.40 -3.08
N ASP A 7 -1.11 14.74 -3.88
CA ASP A 7 -1.51 14.21 -5.18
C ASP A 7 -2.16 12.82 -5.02
N PRO A 8 -3.44 12.63 -5.38
CA PRO A 8 -4.12 11.34 -5.24
C PRO A 8 -3.79 10.35 -6.36
N ARG A 9 -2.89 10.70 -7.30
CA ARG A 9 -2.53 9.83 -8.43
C ARG A 9 -1.42 8.86 -8.03
N TYR A 10 -1.82 7.66 -7.62
CA TYR A 10 -0.91 6.60 -7.19
C TYR A 10 -0.40 5.70 -8.33
N GLY A 11 -0.92 5.89 -9.56
CA GLY A 11 -0.64 5.05 -10.72
C GLY A 11 -1.75 4.04 -11.00
N SER A 12 -1.70 3.40 -12.17
CA SER A 12 -2.71 2.44 -12.65
C SER A 12 -2.24 0.98 -12.63
N ASN A 13 -0.98 0.71 -12.26
CA ASN A 13 -0.43 -0.65 -12.14
C ASN A 13 0.50 -0.79 -10.93
N LEU A 14 0.77 -2.03 -10.53
CA LEU A 14 1.53 -2.36 -9.32
C LEU A 14 2.92 -1.72 -9.29
N ALA A 15 3.64 -1.71 -10.41
CA ALA A 15 4.95 -1.10 -10.50
C ALA A 15 4.93 0.41 -10.25
N GLN A 16 3.88 1.11 -10.70
CA GLN A 16 3.71 2.55 -10.45
C GLN A 16 3.35 2.83 -8.99
N VAL A 17 2.50 2.00 -8.38
CA VAL A 17 2.17 2.12 -6.95
C VAL A 17 3.41 1.85 -6.10
N ASP A 18 4.19 0.81 -6.40
CA ASP A 18 5.46 0.53 -5.71
C ASP A 18 6.47 1.66 -5.83
N ALA A 19 6.59 2.29 -7.00
CA ALA A 19 7.44 3.46 -7.17
C ALA A 19 6.97 4.64 -6.30
N THR A 20 5.66 4.83 -6.17
CA THR A 20 5.06 5.87 -5.33
C THR A 20 5.26 5.58 -3.84
N VAL A 21 5.20 4.31 -3.42
CA VAL A 21 5.54 3.85 -2.06
C VAL A 21 6.98 4.19 -1.72
N LYS A 22 7.94 3.80 -2.56
CA LYS A 22 9.37 4.11 -2.32
C LYS A 22 9.63 5.62 -2.23
N LYS A 23 8.95 6.40 -3.07
CA LYS A 23 9.04 7.86 -3.01
C LYS A 23 8.47 8.41 -1.71
N HIS A 24 7.35 7.87 -1.23
CA HIS A 24 6.79 8.23 0.07
C HIS A 24 7.75 7.90 1.22
N GLU A 25 8.35 6.71 1.22
CA GLU A 25 9.32 6.29 2.23
C GLU A 25 10.53 7.21 2.29
N ALA A 26 11.11 7.57 1.13
CA ALA A 26 12.22 8.51 1.06
C ALA A 26 11.85 9.90 1.62
N ILE A 27 10.68 10.43 1.22
CA ILE A 27 10.18 11.72 1.73
C ILE A 27 9.94 11.65 3.25
N SER A 28 9.38 10.54 3.73
CA SER A 28 9.11 10.33 5.16
C SER A 28 10.42 10.31 5.96
N ALA A 29 11.43 9.56 5.50
CA ALA A 29 12.75 9.52 6.13
C ALA A 29 13.40 10.92 6.19
N ASP A 30 13.39 11.67 5.09
CA ASP A 30 13.93 13.04 5.04
C ASP A 30 13.22 14.01 6.00
N ILE A 31 11.91 13.83 6.18
CA ILE A 31 11.09 14.63 7.09
C ILE A 31 11.38 14.25 8.55
N MET A 32 11.38 12.96 8.87
CA MET A 32 11.66 12.43 10.21
C MET A 32 13.07 12.74 10.69
N ALA A 33 14.07 12.76 9.80
CA ALA A 33 15.43 13.18 10.11
C ALA A 33 15.54 14.64 10.63
N ARG A 34 14.47 15.44 10.48
CA ARG A 34 14.41 16.85 10.93
C ARG A 34 13.57 17.03 12.18
N GLU A 35 13.00 15.97 12.75
CA GLU A 35 12.12 16.03 13.91
C GLU A 35 12.79 16.70 15.11
N GLU A 36 14.04 16.34 15.40
CA GLU A 36 14.83 16.91 16.51
C GLU A 36 14.90 18.44 16.45
N ARG A 37 14.98 19.03 15.24
CA ARG A 37 15.04 20.49 15.07
C ARG A 37 13.77 21.20 15.56
N PHE A 38 12.62 20.53 15.55
CA PHE A 38 11.38 21.07 16.09
C PHE A 38 11.35 20.98 17.62
N HIS A 39 11.95 19.92 18.19
CA HIS A 39 12.16 19.82 19.63
C HIS A 39 13.10 20.93 20.13
N ASP A 40 14.24 21.13 19.47
CA ASP A 40 15.19 22.19 19.79
C ASP A 40 14.58 23.59 19.69
N LEU A 41 13.74 23.82 18.65
CA LEU A 41 13.00 25.07 18.51
C LEU A 41 12.07 25.32 19.71
N SER A 42 11.38 24.27 20.16
CA SER A 42 10.45 24.35 21.29
C SER A 42 11.21 24.64 22.58
N HIS A 43 12.30 23.91 22.82
CA HIS A 43 13.18 24.12 23.97
C HIS A 43 13.74 25.55 23.98
N MET A 44 14.31 26.04 22.87
CA MET A 44 14.85 27.39 22.78
C MET A 44 13.78 28.47 23.04
N SER A 45 12.57 28.27 22.55
CA SER A 45 11.45 29.18 22.80
C SER A 45 11.05 29.20 24.28
N GLU A 46 11.03 28.04 24.94
CA GLU A 46 10.77 27.92 26.38
C GLU A 46 11.84 28.59 27.23
N GLU A 47 13.12 28.43 26.89
CA GLU A 47 14.24 29.11 27.54
C GLU A 47 14.08 30.64 27.49
N LEU A 48 13.77 31.19 26.30
CA LEU A 48 13.55 32.64 26.11
C LEU A 48 12.36 33.17 26.91
N VAL A 49 11.31 32.37 27.07
CA VAL A 49 10.16 32.71 27.94
C VAL A 49 10.60 32.71 29.40
N ARG A 50 11.36 31.70 29.84
CA ARG A 50 11.84 31.58 31.22
C ARG A 50 12.78 32.72 31.63
N GLU A 51 13.63 33.18 30.71
CA GLU A 51 14.52 34.31 30.93
C GLU A 51 13.83 35.69 30.84
N ASN A 52 12.52 35.71 30.60
CA ASN A 52 11.73 36.93 30.43
C ASN A 52 12.29 37.84 29.33
N TYR A 53 12.72 37.24 28.21
CA TYR A 53 13.25 37.96 27.06
C TYR A 53 12.20 38.93 26.50
N HIS A 54 12.56 40.20 26.27
CA HIS A 54 11.62 41.28 25.87
C HIS A 54 10.68 40.97 24.69
N GLY A 55 11.04 40.01 23.82
CA GLY A 55 10.23 39.56 22.69
C GLY A 55 9.62 38.16 22.82
N HIS A 56 9.57 37.57 24.02
CA HIS A 56 9.19 36.17 24.25
C HIS A 56 7.80 35.83 23.67
N GLU A 57 6.82 36.73 23.78
CA GLU A 57 5.47 36.55 23.21
C GLU A 57 5.50 36.34 21.68
N ARG A 58 6.31 37.12 20.98
CA ARG A 58 6.45 37.00 19.52
C ARG A 58 7.13 35.69 19.13
N VAL A 59 8.12 35.26 19.91
CA VAL A 59 8.81 33.98 19.71
C VAL A 59 7.85 32.82 19.94
N LYS A 60 7.10 32.84 21.06
CA LYS A 60 6.14 31.78 21.40
C LYS A 60 5.04 31.64 20.35
N LYS A 61 4.49 32.78 19.88
CA LYS A 61 3.52 32.78 18.77
C LYS A 61 4.10 32.12 17.51
N ARG A 62 5.34 32.45 17.16
CA ARG A 62 5.99 31.88 15.97
C ARG A 62 6.29 30.39 16.11
N GLU A 63 6.73 29.95 17.28
CA GLU A 63 6.90 28.53 17.60
C GLU A 63 5.60 27.76 17.36
N ILE A 64 4.48 28.24 17.91
CA ILE A 64 3.15 27.63 17.75
C ILE A 64 2.77 27.51 16.26
N GLU A 65 2.97 28.56 15.47
CA GLU A 65 2.71 28.53 14.02
C GLU A 65 3.55 27.47 13.29
N VAL A 66 4.83 27.34 13.65
CA VAL A 66 5.74 26.37 13.03
C VAL A 66 5.36 24.94 13.43
N LEU A 67 5.11 24.70 14.72
CA LEU A 67 4.70 23.39 15.22
C LEU A 67 3.33 22.96 14.68
N SER A 68 2.42 23.89 14.45
CA SER A 68 1.14 23.61 13.81
C SER A 68 1.33 23.08 12.39
N LYS A 69 2.20 23.73 11.58
CA LYS A 69 2.53 23.26 10.22
C LYS A 69 3.27 21.93 10.21
N TRP A 70 4.14 21.70 11.21
CA TRP A 70 4.79 20.41 11.40
C TRP A 70 3.76 19.30 11.60
N LYS A 71 2.82 19.48 12.53
CA LYS A 71 1.73 18.52 12.79
C LYS A 71 0.88 18.27 11.55
N GLU A 72 0.53 19.32 10.81
CA GLU A 72 -0.20 19.18 9.54
C GLU A 72 0.58 18.33 8.52
N LEU A 73 1.90 18.55 8.39
CA LEU A 73 2.75 17.74 7.51
C LEU A 73 2.78 16.26 7.92
N LEU A 74 2.85 15.96 9.22
CA LEU A 74 2.79 14.59 9.72
C LEU A 74 1.45 13.91 9.41
N LEU A 75 0.34 14.63 9.56
CA LEU A 75 -0.98 14.13 9.19
C LEU A 75 -1.08 13.85 7.69
N LEU A 76 -0.50 14.70 6.85
CA LEU A 76 -0.45 14.47 5.40
C LEU A 76 0.38 13.23 5.05
N LEU A 77 1.52 13.02 5.72
CA LEU A 77 2.32 11.80 5.55
C LEU A 77 1.52 10.55 5.89
N ASP A 78 0.86 10.54 7.05
CA ASP A 78 0.11 9.38 7.51
C ASP A 78 -1.09 9.07 6.59
N LYS A 79 -1.83 10.11 6.19
CA LYS A 79 -2.93 9.98 5.23
C LYS A 79 -2.45 9.42 3.89
N HIS A 80 -1.33 9.93 3.37
CA HIS A 80 -0.76 9.45 2.12
C HIS A 80 -0.33 7.98 2.23
N ARG A 81 0.29 7.59 3.34
CA ARG A 81 0.64 6.20 3.65
C ARG A 81 -0.58 5.28 3.65
N ALA A 82 -1.64 5.67 4.36
CA ALA A 82 -2.87 4.89 4.45
C ALA A 82 -3.49 4.65 3.06
N ASN A 83 -3.56 5.70 2.23
CA ASN A 83 -4.06 5.58 0.86
C ASN A 83 -3.20 4.63 0.00
N LEU A 84 -1.87 4.73 0.10
CA LEU A 84 -0.97 3.83 -0.61
C LEU A 84 -1.18 2.36 -0.20
N THR A 85 -1.31 2.09 1.10
CA THR A 85 -1.62 0.75 1.60
C THR A 85 -2.93 0.23 1.00
N THR A 86 -3.98 1.04 1.00
CA THR A 86 -5.26 0.66 0.38
C THR A 86 -5.11 0.36 -1.12
N MET A 87 -4.34 1.17 -1.86
CA MET A 87 -4.10 0.94 -3.29
C MET A 87 -3.28 -0.33 -3.55
N CYS A 88 -2.25 -0.60 -2.75
CA CYS A 88 -1.48 -1.85 -2.83
C CYS A 88 -2.38 -3.07 -2.64
N THR A 89 -3.22 -3.05 -1.59
CA THR A 89 -4.18 -4.13 -1.32
C THR A 89 -5.16 -4.31 -2.48
N LEU A 90 -5.72 -3.21 -3.00
CA LEU A 90 -6.63 -3.26 -4.14
C LEU A 90 -5.95 -3.91 -5.37
N MET A 91 -4.71 -3.54 -5.68
CA MET A 91 -3.99 -4.11 -6.81
C MET A 91 -3.67 -5.59 -6.64
N ALA A 92 -3.31 -6.00 -5.41
CA ALA A 92 -3.10 -7.42 -5.11
C ALA A 92 -4.39 -8.22 -5.35
N LEU A 93 -5.53 -7.72 -4.85
CA LEU A 93 -6.85 -8.35 -5.04
C LEU A 93 -7.24 -8.42 -6.52
N LEU A 94 -7.03 -7.36 -7.30
CA LEU A 94 -7.30 -7.40 -8.75
C LEU A 94 -6.49 -8.48 -9.46
N ARG A 95 -5.21 -8.62 -9.11
CA ARG A 95 -4.34 -9.67 -9.67
C ARG A 95 -4.79 -11.07 -9.25
N GLU A 96 -5.22 -11.24 -8.00
CA GLU A 96 -5.78 -12.51 -7.52
C GLU A 96 -7.06 -12.87 -8.28
N ILE A 97 -7.96 -11.91 -8.48
CA ILE A 97 -9.16 -12.07 -9.30
C ILE A 97 -8.80 -12.48 -10.73
N ASP A 98 -7.87 -11.79 -11.38
CA ASP A 98 -7.41 -12.13 -12.73
C ASP A 98 -6.84 -13.54 -12.81
N THR A 99 -6.08 -13.96 -11.79
CA THR A 99 -5.52 -15.31 -11.69
C THR A 99 -6.63 -16.35 -11.55
N ILE A 100 -7.58 -16.13 -10.64
CA ILE A 100 -8.73 -17.02 -10.43
C ILE A 100 -9.58 -17.11 -11.70
N MET A 101 -9.84 -15.99 -12.37
CA MET A 101 -10.59 -15.98 -13.63
C MET A 101 -9.87 -16.77 -14.74
N SER A 102 -8.54 -16.70 -14.82
CA SER A 102 -7.78 -17.52 -15.76
C SER A 102 -7.93 -19.01 -15.44
N THR A 103 -7.76 -19.39 -14.17
CA THR A 103 -7.93 -20.77 -13.72
C THR A 103 -9.33 -21.31 -14.03
N ILE A 104 -10.38 -20.50 -13.82
CA ILE A 104 -11.75 -20.89 -14.18
C ILE A 104 -11.88 -21.16 -15.67
N LYS A 105 -11.35 -20.28 -16.53
CA LYS A 105 -11.39 -20.47 -17.98
C LYS A 105 -10.65 -21.73 -18.44
N ASP A 106 -9.50 -22.01 -17.83
CA ASP A 106 -8.72 -23.21 -18.13
C ASP A 106 -9.48 -24.48 -17.71
N LEU A 107 -10.15 -24.44 -16.56
CA LEU A 107 -11.04 -25.53 -16.12
C LEU A 107 -12.22 -25.71 -17.07
N GLU A 108 -12.92 -24.63 -17.44
CA GLU A 108 -14.05 -24.69 -18.39
C GLU A 108 -13.64 -25.34 -19.71
N ALA A 109 -12.47 -24.96 -20.25
CA ALA A 109 -11.94 -25.56 -21.47
C ALA A 109 -11.65 -27.06 -21.31
N ASN A 110 -11.07 -27.46 -20.18
CA ASN A 110 -10.80 -28.87 -19.89
C ASN A 110 -12.08 -29.70 -19.72
N PHE A 111 -13.11 -29.17 -19.05
CA PHE A 111 -14.40 -29.85 -18.87
C PHE A 111 -15.22 -29.94 -20.16
N GLN A 112 -14.98 -29.05 -21.13
CA GLN A 112 -15.60 -29.13 -22.46
C GLN A 112 -14.91 -30.13 -23.40
N SER A 113 -13.85 -30.80 -22.97
CA SER A 113 -13.19 -31.81 -23.79
C SER A 113 -14.13 -32.98 -24.08
N GLU A 114 -14.40 -33.24 -25.36
CA GLU A 114 -15.13 -34.42 -25.83
C GLU A 114 -14.21 -35.64 -26.05
N ASP A 115 -12.92 -35.53 -25.69
CA ASP A 115 -11.97 -36.63 -25.82
C ASP A 115 -12.26 -37.74 -24.81
N VAL A 116 -12.67 -38.90 -25.33
CA VAL A 116 -12.93 -40.11 -24.54
C VAL A 116 -11.79 -41.13 -24.64
N GLY A 117 -10.72 -40.83 -25.39
CA GLY A 117 -9.61 -41.74 -25.60
C GLY A 117 -9.96 -42.95 -26.50
N PRO A 118 -8.96 -43.53 -27.20
CA PRO A 118 -9.19 -44.62 -28.15
C PRO A 118 -9.28 -46.02 -27.50
N HIS A 119 -8.83 -46.19 -26.26
CA HIS A 119 -8.78 -47.50 -25.57
C HIS A 119 -8.76 -47.36 -24.04
N LEU A 120 -9.08 -48.46 -23.34
CA LEU A 120 -9.27 -48.53 -21.88
C LEU A 120 -8.17 -47.82 -21.07
N LEU A 121 -6.90 -48.07 -21.38
CA LEU A 121 -5.78 -47.45 -20.65
C LEU A 121 -5.81 -45.91 -20.70
N VAL A 122 -6.21 -45.32 -21.84
CA VAL A 122 -6.31 -43.85 -21.97
C VAL A 122 -7.54 -43.34 -21.24
N VAL A 123 -8.65 -44.08 -21.28
CA VAL A 123 -9.87 -43.76 -20.51
C VAL A 123 -9.56 -43.72 -19.00
N GLU A 124 -8.82 -44.71 -18.49
CA GLU A 124 -8.42 -44.76 -17.08
C GLU A 124 -7.54 -43.58 -16.68
N ASP A 125 -6.57 -43.19 -17.51
CA ASP A 125 -5.74 -42.00 -17.29
C ASP A 125 -6.56 -40.70 -17.31
N LEU A 126 -7.51 -40.57 -18.26
CA LEU A 126 -8.43 -39.42 -18.33
C LEU A 126 -9.32 -39.33 -17.08
N LEU A 127 -9.88 -40.44 -16.62
CA LEU A 127 -10.68 -40.50 -15.39
C LEU A 127 -9.86 -40.14 -14.15
N GLN A 128 -8.61 -40.62 -14.06
CA GLN A 128 -7.72 -40.27 -12.96
C GLN A 128 -7.43 -38.77 -12.94
N LYS A 129 -7.11 -38.17 -14.10
CA LYS A 129 -6.90 -36.71 -14.22
C LYS A 129 -8.16 -35.93 -13.84
N HIS A 130 -9.33 -36.38 -14.30
CA HIS A 130 -10.60 -35.74 -13.97
C HIS A 130 -10.87 -35.74 -12.46
N SER A 131 -10.69 -36.90 -11.81
CA SER A 131 -10.88 -37.02 -10.36
C SER A 131 -9.92 -36.12 -9.56
N LEU A 132 -8.67 -35.98 -10.01
CA LEU A 132 -7.71 -35.05 -9.41
C LEU A 132 -8.17 -33.59 -9.55
N SER A 133 -8.68 -33.20 -10.72
CA SER A 133 -9.22 -31.86 -10.96
C SER A 133 -10.44 -31.56 -10.09
N GLU A 134 -11.39 -32.50 -9.96
CA GLU A 134 -12.55 -32.35 -9.07
C GLU A 134 -12.14 -32.20 -7.60
N MET A 135 -11.13 -32.96 -7.16
CA MET A 135 -10.59 -32.86 -5.81
C MET A 135 -9.95 -31.49 -5.55
N GLN A 136 -9.17 -30.97 -6.50
CA GLN A 136 -8.57 -29.65 -6.40
C GLN A 136 -9.63 -28.54 -6.32
N ILE A 137 -10.70 -28.64 -7.11
CA ILE A 137 -11.84 -27.70 -7.06
C ILE A 137 -12.54 -27.76 -5.70
N THR A 138 -12.78 -28.97 -5.20
CA THR A 138 -13.44 -29.17 -3.89
C THR A 138 -12.63 -28.56 -2.76
N VAL A 139 -11.30 -28.73 -2.79
CA VAL A 139 -10.39 -28.13 -1.79
C VAL A 139 -10.32 -26.61 -1.93
N ALA A 140 -10.40 -26.07 -3.14
CA ALA A 140 -10.36 -24.63 -3.37
C ALA A 140 -11.65 -23.89 -2.97
N MET A 141 -12.79 -24.60 -2.92
CA MET A 141 -14.11 -24.03 -2.58
C MET A 141 -14.53 -24.26 -1.11
N GLY A 142 -13.84 -25.12 -0.36
CA GLY A 142 -14.13 -25.42 1.05
C GLY A 142 -13.23 -24.66 2.02
#